data_AF-A0A3R7JWJ3-F1
#
_entry.id   AF-A0A3R7JWJ3-F1
#
_cell.length_a   1.000
_cell.length_b   1.000
_cell.length_c   1.000
_cell.angle_alpha   90.00
_cell.angle_beta   90.00
_cell.angle_gamma   90.00
#
_symmetry.space_group_name_H-M   'P 1'
#
loop_
_entity.id
_entity.type
_entity.pdbx_description
1 polymer ?
#
loop_
_entity_poly.entity_id
_entity_poly.type
_entity_poly.pdbx_seq_one_letter_code
_entity_poly.pdbx_strand_id
1 'polypeptide(L)'
;MKSEGVTIAPYISQVVINICSKAEDAAAFKEGAFQVYEDMTQLGKSSGTKSVVDETTASSLIKLCSKAQDFSACEELIAAMEADKVMPKLRTFGPLLRAHSDAGDLDKCMWVHGKFVLHSLEPTEEDYIALLHVCVKTKNAERFYAFLDMFIEDIWQPGPAAWEVLKDWFSNEAAQVNGRKWKITEGTVSKEGVSSVTGNQLQSLELSPEHETALLEKIEKLVRTDEKRIVQWNEFKQWLEEFGPFDVIIDAANVGYFNQNFDGGGFSYEQIALMIQHYEAQHKKVLIVLHQRRTTDEEVPPSHREQLAEWRSRHAMFNCQVGNNDDWYWLYAAVKLGGRTLMISNDEMRDHHFQMIHNRAFGRWKERHQVHYQVKGRRVEVDEPAPFSARPQHIGDAWYFPSRDASTDGTSHVTDDDHVTDGRRWLCIALEPAS
;
A
#
# COMPACT_ATOMS: atom_id res chain seq x y z
N MET A 1 43.42 -18.11 -10.16
CA MET A 1 43.32 -17.67 -8.74
C MET A 1 43.76 -18.74 -7.75
N LYS A 2 42.97 -19.80 -7.48
CA LYS A 2 43.37 -20.84 -6.51
C LYS A 2 44.58 -21.67 -6.94
N SER A 3 44.62 -22.09 -8.21
CA SER A 3 45.77 -22.76 -8.81
C SER A 3 47.06 -21.93 -8.78
N GLU A 4 46.93 -20.62 -8.57
CA GLU A 4 48.03 -19.65 -8.49
C GLU A 4 48.33 -19.22 -7.04
N GLY A 5 47.70 -19.86 -6.04
CA GLY A 5 47.95 -19.59 -4.61
C GLY A 5 47.36 -18.27 -4.08
N VAL A 6 46.44 -17.63 -4.81
CA VAL A 6 45.84 -16.36 -4.40
C VAL A 6 44.80 -16.59 -3.30
N THR A 7 44.96 -15.94 -2.14
CA THR A 7 43.96 -15.91 -1.08
C THR A 7 42.75 -15.08 -1.51
N ILE A 8 41.59 -15.73 -1.63
CA ILE A 8 40.34 -15.08 -2.06
C ILE A 8 39.62 -14.52 -0.83
N ALA A 9 39.33 -13.22 -0.85
CA ALA A 9 38.55 -12.58 0.22
C ALA A 9 37.07 -13.02 0.15
N PRO A 10 36.37 -13.17 1.30
CA PRO A 10 34.97 -13.61 1.34
C PRO A 10 34.02 -12.81 0.43
N TYR A 11 34.23 -11.49 0.31
CA TYR A 11 33.39 -10.65 -0.55
C TYR A 11 33.51 -11.03 -2.04
N ILE A 12 34.66 -11.51 -2.50
CA ILE A 12 34.87 -11.92 -3.89
C ILE A 12 34.06 -13.19 -4.18
N SER A 13 34.11 -14.16 -3.27
CA SER A 13 33.29 -15.38 -3.35
C SER A 13 31.80 -15.05 -3.43
N GLN A 14 31.35 -14.08 -2.64
CA GLN A 14 29.97 -13.62 -2.66
C GLN A 14 29.56 -12.95 -3.98
N VAL A 15 30.43 -12.13 -4.56
CA VAL A 15 30.20 -11.54 -5.88
C VAL A 15 30.09 -12.62 -6.95
N VAL A 16 30.98 -13.62 -6.92
CA VAL A 16 30.94 -14.75 -7.87
C VAL A 16 29.63 -15.51 -7.76
N ILE A 17 29.20 -15.89 -6.56
CA ILE A 17 27.94 -16.61 -6.33
C ILE A 17 26.74 -15.78 -6.82
N ASN A 18 26.73 -14.46 -6.55
CA ASN A 18 25.66 -13.57 -7.03
C ASN A 18 25.62 -13.50 -8.56
N ILE A 19 26.79 -13.40 -9.23
CA ILE A 19 26.88 -13.45 -10.70
C ILE A 19 26.35 -14.78 -11.24
N CYS A 20 26.75 -15.91 -10.66
CA CYS A 20 26.24 -17.23 -11.05
C CYS A 20 24.70 -17.28 -10.94
N SER A 21 24.11 -16.74 -9.86
CA SER A 21 22.65 -16.71 -9.68
C SER A 21 21.88 -15.92 -10.77
N LYS A 22 22.57 -15.01 -11.46
CA LYS A 22 22.02 -14.20 -12.55
C LYS A 22 22.21 -14.81 -13.92
N ALA A 23 23.02 -15.86 -14.06
CA ALA A 23 23.21 -16.55 -15.32
C ALA A 23 21.89 -17.13 -15.87
N GLU A 24 21.83 -17.25 -17.19
CA GLU A 24 20.74 -17.92 -17.91
C GLU A 24 20.86 -19.45 -17.76
N ASP A 25 22.06 -20.00 -17.98
CA ASP A 25 22.35 -21.42 -17.77
C ASP A 25 22.72 -21.69 -16.30
N ALA A 26 21.71 -21.75 -15.43
CA ALA A 26 21.88 -22.01 -14.01
C ALA A 26 22.53 -23.39 -13.73
N ALA A 27 22.26 -24.39 -14.56
CA ALA A 27 22.77 -25.74 -14.38
C ALA A 27 24.29 -25.80 -14.56
N ALA A 28 24.83 -25.11 -15.57
CA ALA A 28 26.28 -25.08 -15.83
C ALA A 28 27.09 -24.40 -14.71
N PHE A 29 26.54 -23.37 -14.07
CA PHE A 29 27.26 -22.62 -13.02
C PHE A 29 27.03 -23.12 -11.60
N LYS A 30 26.06 -24.02 -11.40
CA LYS A 30 25.71 -24.56 -10.08
C LYS A 30 26.91 -25.22 -9.40
N GLU A 31 27.55 -26.20 -10.05
CA GLU A 31 28.66 -26.95 -9.45
C GLU A 31 29.81 -26.03 -9.02
N GLY A 32 30.21 -25.10 -9.89
CA GLY A 32 31.23 -24.11 -9.57
C GLY A 32 30.83 -23.17 -8.42
N ALA A 33 29.56 -22.76 -8.34
CA ALA A 33 29.07 -21.92 -7.25
C ALA A 33 29.06 -22.66 -5.91
N PHE A 34 28.69 -23.94 -5.89
CA PHE A 34 28.77 -24.77 -4.68
C PHE A 34 30.21 -25.00 -4.24
N GLN A 35 31.14 -25.19 -5.17
CA GLN A 35 32.55 -25.29 -4.82
C GLN A 35 33.05 -24.00 -4.14
N VAL A 36 32.72 -22.84 -4.70
CA VAL A 36 33.06 -21.53 -4.12
C VAL A 36 32.42 -21.34 -2.74
N TYR A 37 31.19 -21.82 -2.56
CA TYR A 37 30.49 -21.81 -1.28
C TYR A 37 31.17 -22.69 -0.23
N GLU A 38 31.48 -23.94 -0.56
CA GLU A 38 32.20 -24.87 0.32
C GLU A 38 33.55 -24.29 0.74
N ASP A 39 34.29 -23.73 -0.21
CA ASP A 39 35.57 -23.08 0.04
C ASP A 39 35.46 -21.93 1.05
N MET A 40 34.42 -21.11 0.90
CA MET A 40 34.11 -20.00 1.80
C MET A 40 33.75 -20.50 3.21
N THR A 41 32.96 -21.58 3.32
CA THR A 41 32.59 -22.17 4.62
C THR A 41 33.79 -22.80 5.34
N GLN A 42 34.71 -23.46 4.61
CA GLN A 42 35.91 -24.08 5.17
C GLN A 42 36.90 -23.02 5.69
N LEU A 43 37.09 -21.92 4.96
CA LEU A 43 37.90 -20.77 5.41
C LEU A 43 37.30 -20.06 6.64
N GLY A 44 35.97 -20.03 6.74
CA GLY A 44 35.28 -19.49 7.92
C GLY A 44 35.51 -20.32 9.18
N LYS A 45 35.48 -21.66 9.05
CA LYS A 45 35.72 -22.60 10.16
C LYS A 45 37.16 -22.54 10.67
N SER A 46 38.16 -22.37 9.80
CA SER A 46 39.57 -22.30 10.18
C SER A 46 39.98 -20.97 10.83
N SER A 47 39.21 -19.90 10.60
CA SER A 47 39.47 -18.57 11.16
C SER A 47 38.76 -18.30 12.51
N GLY A 48 37.98 -19.26 13.03
CA GLY A 48 37.25 -19.09 14.30
C GLY A 48 36.09 -18.09 14.24
N THR A 49 35.71 -17.66 13.04
CA THR A 49 34.65 -16.66 12.81
C THR A 49 33.30 -17.37 12.79
N LYS A 50 32.35 -16.91 13.62
CA LYS A 50 31.00 -17.46 13.72
C LYS A 50 30.23 -17.18 12.40
N SER A 51 29.90 -18.26 11.67
CA SER A 51 29.18 -18.34 10.37
C SER A 51 29.51 -17.23 9.35
N VAL A 52 30.35 -17.54 8.37
CA VAL A 52 30.72 -16.64 7.26
C VAL A 52 29.62 -16.54 6.20
N VAL A 53 28.55 -17.32 6.30
CA VAL A 53 27.45 -17.34 5.30
C VAL A 53 26.37 -16.36 5.72
N ASP A 54 26.25 -15.27 4.97
CA ASP A 54 25.18 -14.30 5.15
C ASP A 54 23.93 -14.69 4.34
N GLU A 55 22.80 -14.05 4.66
CA GLU A 55 21.51 -14.25 3.97
C GLU A 55 21.61 -14.04 2.46
N THR A 56 22.47 -13.13 2.01
CA THR A 56 22.62 -12.80 0.59
C THR A 56 23.29 -13.93 -0.19
N THR A 57 24.30 -14.59 0.38
CA THR A 57 24.98 -15.74 -0.25
C THR A 57 24.02 -16.90 -0.41
N ALA A 58 23.33 -17.27 0.68
CA ALA A 58 22.40 -18.39 0.65
C ALA A 58 21.21 -18.13 -0.28
N SER A 59 20.65 -16.91 -0.29
CA SER A 59 19.59 -16.53 -1.24
C SER A 59 20.04 -16.62 -2.70
N SER A 60 21.30 -16.28 -2.99
CA SER A 60 21.84 -16.37 -4.35
C SER A 60 22.01 -17.82 -4.80
N LEU A 61 22.45 -18.72 -3.90
CA LEU A 61 22.53 -20.15 -4.18
C LEU A 61 21.15 -20.78 -4.34
N ILE A 62 20.19 -20.45 -3.47
CA ILE A 62 18.81 -20.94 -3.59
C ILE A 62 18.20 -20.51 -4.91
N LYS A 63 18.41 -19.26 -5.33
CA LYS A 63 17.99 -18.77 -6.65
C LYS A 63 18.59 -19.59 -7.79
N LEU A 64 19.89 -19.91 -7.70
CA LEU A 64 20.59 -20.72 -8.69
C LEU A 64 20.04 -22.15 -8.74
N CYS A 65 19.88 -22.80 -7.60
CA CYS A 65 19.29 -24.14 -7.48
C CYS A 65 17.85 -24.19 -7.98
N SER A 66 17.04 -23.18 -7.66
CA SER A 66 15.64 -23.09 -8.08
C SER A 66 15.54 -23.05 -9.62
N LYS A 67 16.39 -22.24 -10.27
CA LYS A 67 16.48 -22.20 -11.74
C LYS A 67 16.97 -23.51 -12.34
N ALA A 68 17.88 -24.20 -11.66
CA ALA A 68 18.39 -25.51 -12.05
C ALA A 68 17.42 -26.67 -11.69
N GLN A 69 16.26 -26.39 -11.10
CA GLN A 69 15.28 -27.35 -10.61
C GLN A 69 15.84 -28.37 -9.60
N ASP A 70 16.92 -28.02 -8.87
CA ASP A 70 17.39 -28.83 -7.74
C ASP A 70 16.73 -28.35 -6.44
N PHE A 71 15.51 -28.81 -6.24
CA PHE A 71 14.72 -28.48 -5.06
C PHE A 71 15.27 -29.07 -3.76
N SER A 72 15.98 -30.21 -3.82
CA SER A 72 16.61 -30.82 -2.64
C SER A 72 17.68 -29.89 -2.07
N ALA A 73 18.56 -29.37 -2.95
CA ALA A 73 19.59 -28.43 -2.54
C ALA A 73 18.99 -27.12 -2.00
N CYS A 74 17.86 -26.66 -2.55
CA CYS A 74 17.14 -25.49 -2.00
C CYS A 74 16.68 -25.74 -0.55
N GLU A 75 16.04 -26.88 -0.27
CA GLU A 75 15.55 -27.21 1.07
C GLU A 75 16.68 -27.37 2.08
N GLU A 76 17.79 -28.01 1.69
CA GLU A 76 18.98 -28.14 2.54
C GLU A 76 19.60 -26.78 2.88
N LEU A 77 19.71 -25.88 1.91
CA LEU A 77 20.22 -24.53 2.13
C LEU A 77 19.30 -23.72 3.05
N ILE A 78 17.98 -23.82 2.89
CA ILE A 78 17.00 -23.16 3.76
C ILE A 78 17.11 -23.70 5.20
N ALA A 79 17.17 -25.02 5.36
CA ALA A 79 17.33 -25.65 6.68
C ALA A 79 18.64 -25.23 7.36
N ALA A 80 19.74 -25.14 6.61
CA ALA A 80 21.01 -24.64 7.11
C ALA A 80 20.93 -23.17 7.55
N MET A 81 20.29 -22.30 6.76
CA MET A 81 20.05 -20.89 7.14
C MET A 81 19.26 -20.77 8.45
N GLU A 82 18.17 -21.54 8.57
CA GLU A 82 17.32 -21.53 9.76
C GLU A 82 18.06 -22.06 11.00
N ALA A 83 18.87 -23.12 10.85
CA ALA A 83 19.71 -23.66 11.92
C ALA A 83 20.76 -22.66 12.42
N ASP A 84 21.35 -21.89 11.49
CA ASP A 84 22.31 -20.83 11.79
C ASP A 84 21.65 -19.52 12.27
N LYS A 85 20.31 -19.49 12.39
CA LYS A 85 19.51 -18.31 12.75
C LYS A 85 19.70 -17.12 11.81
N VAL A 86 20.01 -17.40 10.55
CA VAL A 86 20.07 -16.40 9.48
C VAL A 86 18.64 -16.18 8.98
N MET A 87 18.06 -15.03 9.30
CA MET A 87 16.68 -14.69 8.94
C MET A 87 16.54 -14.62 7.40
N PRO A 88 15.73 -15.49 6.78
CA PRO A 88 15.45 -15.42 5.34
C PRO A 88 14.71 -14.13 4.98
N LYS A 89 14.80 -13.73 3.71
CA LYS A 89 14.00 -12.63 3.15
C LYS A 89 13.15 -13.13 2.01
N LEU A 90 12.23 -12.30 1.54
CA LEU A 90 11.37 -12.65 0.41
C LEU A 90 12.16 -13.12 -0.83
N ARG A 91 13.30 -12.47 -1.11
CA ARG A 91 14.21 -12.85 -2.21
C ARG A 91 14.82 -14.24 -2.11
N THR A 92 14.83 -14.85 -0.91
CA THR A 92 15.28 -16.22 -0.68
C THR A 92 14.28 -17.22 -1.26
N PHE A 93 12.99 -16.93 -1.12
CA PHE A 93 11.91 -17.87 -1.39
C PHE A 93 11.18 -17.61 -2.72
N GLY A 94 11.10 -16.35 -3.18
CA GLY A 94 10.41 -16.00 -4.43
C GLY A 94 10.83 -16.82 -5.66
N PRO A 95 12.14 -16.99 -5.93
CA PRO A 95 12.60 -17.85 -7.03
C PRO A 95 12.19 -19.32 -6.88
N LEU A 96 12.17 -19.83 -5.65
CA LEU A 96 11.78 -21.20 -5.34
C LEU A 96 10.28 -21.41 -5.53
N LEU A 97 9.46 -20.46 -5.06
CA LEU A 97 8.02 -20.45 -5.26
C LEU A 97 7.67 -20.47 -6.75
N ARG A 98 8.32 -19.60 -7.55
CA ARG A 98 8.12 -19.57 -9.00
C ARG A 98 8.49 -20.90 -9.65
N ALA A 99 9.63 -21.48 -9.29
CA ALA A 99 10.06 -22.76 -9.84
C ALA A 99 9.11 -23.91 -9.51
N HIS A 100 8.58 -23.98 -8.27
CA HIS A 100 7.55 -24.97 -7.91
C HIS A 100 6.22 -24.72 -8.63
N SER A 101 5.82 -23.45 -8.79
CA SER A 101 4.62 -23.09 -9.54
C SER A 101 4.72 -23.47 -11.02
N ASP A 102 5.88 -23.26 -11.62
CA ASP A 102 6.19 -23.67 -12.98
C ASP A 102 6.16 -25.20 -13.14
N ALA A 103 6.64 -25.93 -12.13
CA ALA A 103 6.53 -27.40 -12.05
C ALA A 103 5.11 -27.92 -11.75
N GLY A 104 4.18 -27.05 -11.32
CA GLY A 104 2.81 -27.44 -10.97
C GLY A 104 2.68 -28.11 -9.60
N ASP A 105 3.68 -27.97 -8.72
CA ASP A 105 3.71 -28.59 -7.40
C ASP A 105 3.01 -27.69 -6.36
N LEU A 106 1.71 -27.91 -6.18
CA LEU A 106 0.89 -27.13 -5.25
C LEU A 106 1.33 -27.32 -3.79
N ASP A 107 1.67 -28.54 -3.38
CA ASP A 107 2.04 -28.83 -1.99
C ASP A 107 3.33 -28.10 -1.60
N LYS A 108 4.31 -28.05 -2.50
CA LYS A 108 5.54 -27.28 -2.29
C LYS A 108 5.29 -25.77 -2.32
N CYS A 109 4.42 -25.27 -3.21
CA CYS A 109 4.03 -23.85 -3.18
C CYS A 109 3.36 -23.46 -1.85
N MET A 110 2.49 -24.34 -1.31
CA MET A 110 1.87 -24.16 0.00
C MET A 110 2.90 -24.16 1.13
N TRP A 111 3.91 -25.04 1.05
CA TRP A 111 5.02 -25.04 2.00
C TRP A 111 5.80 -23.71 1.99
N VAL A 112 6.13 -23.19 0.79
CA VAL A 112 6.81 -21.88 0.67
C VAL A 112 5.94 -20.75 1.22
N HIS A 113 4.63 -20.74 0.91
CA HIS A 113 3.70 -19.77 1.49
C HIS A 113 3.64 -19.86 3.02
N GLY A 114 3.67 -21.07 3.60
CA GLY A 114 3.78 -21.27 5.04
C GLY A 114 5.06 -20.63 5.62
N LYS A 115 6.17 -20.64 4.89
CA LYS A 115 7.40 -19.93 5.27
C LYS A 115 7.25 -18.41 5.22
N PHE A 116 6.47 -17.86 4.28
CA PHE A 116 6.16 -16.42 4.28
C PHE A 116 5.46 -16.01 5.58
N VAL A 117 4.41 -16.75 5.96
CA VAL A 117 3.66 -16.48 7.20
C VAL A 117 4.55 -16.64 8.42
N LEU A 118 5.32 -17.73 8.51
CA LEU A 118 6.22 -18.02 9.64
C LEU A 118 7.23 -16.90 9.88
N HIS A 119 7.81 -16.37 8.80
CA HIS A 119 8.83 -15.32 8.85
C HIS A 119 8.27 -13.91 8.71
N SER A 120 6.93 -13.75 8.73
CA SER A 120 6.23 -12.46 8.56
C SER A 120 6.69 -11.71 7.30
N LEU A 121 6.87 -12.43 6.20
CA LEU A 121 7.25 -11.88 4.90
C LEU A 121 6.00 -11.47 4.13
N GLU A 122 5.93 -10.20 3.72
CA GLU A 122 4.86 -9.71 2.85
C GLU A 122 5.09 -10.17 1.40
N PRO A 123 4.15 -10.91 0.79
CA PRO A 123 4.28 -11.31 -0.61
C PRO A 123 4.21 -10.10 -1.55
N THR A 124 4.90 -10.20 -2.70
CA THR A 124 4.77 -9.26 -3.81
C THR A 124 3.75 -9.77 -4.83
N GLU A 125 3.39 -8.91 -5.79
CA GLU A 125 2.54 -9.29 -6.92
C GLU A 125 3.04 -10.56 -7.63
N GLU A 126 4.34 -10.66 -7.90
CA GLU A 126 4.95 -11.83 -8.56
C GLU A 126 4.79 -13.12 -7.74
N ASP A 127 4.84 -13.02 -6.41
CA ASP A 127 4.64 -14.18 -5.53
C ASP A 127 3.18 -14.65 -5.56
N TYR A 128 2.21 -13.72 -5.54
CA TYR A 128 0.80 -14.05 -5.71
C TYR A 128 0.51 -14.64 -7.09
N ILE A 129 1.08 -14.08 -8.15
CA ILE A 129 0.96 -14.62 -9.51
C ILE A 129 1.41 -16.08 -9.53
N ALA A 130 2.55 -16.41 -8.90
CA ALA A 130 3.02 -17.79 -8.82
C ALA A 130 2.05 -18.70 -8.04
N LEU A 131 1.49 -18.25 -6.91
CA LEU A 131 0.51 -19.00 -6.12
C LEU A 131 -0.81 -19.22 -6.87
N LEU A 132 -1.32 -18.20 -7.55
CA LEU A 132 -2.51 -18.30 -8.38
C LEU A 132 -2.27 -19.24 -9.58
N HIS A 133 -1.15 -19.09 -10.27
CA HIS A 133 -0.79 -19.89 -11.44
C HIS A 133 -0.70 -21.40 -11.14
N VAL A 134 -0.13 -21.81 -10.00
CA VAL A 134 -0.11 -23.24 -9.63
C VAL A 134 -1.53 -23.78 -9.37
N CYS A 135 -2.43 -22.95 -8.84
CA CYS A 135 -3.83 -23.32 -8.66
C CYS A 135 -4.56 -23.44 -10.01
N VAL A 136 -4.23 -22.59 -11.00
CA VAL A 136 -4.72 -22.73 -12.38
C VAL A 136 -4.30 -24.06 -12.98
N LYS A 137 -3.01 -24.41 -12.89
CA LYS A 137 -2.46 -25.68 -13.42
C LYS A 137 -3.08 -26.91 -12.77
N THR A 138 -3.23 -26.88 -11.45
CA THR A 138 -3.79 -28.00 -10.67
C THR A 138 -5.31 -28.00 -10.61
N LYS A 139 -5.96 -26.99 -11.20
CA LYS A 139 -7.42 -26.78 -11.18
C LYS A 139 -8.01 -26.75 -9.76
N ASN A 140 -7.24 -26.24 -8.79
CA ASN A 140 -7.64 -26.21 -7.39
C ASN A 140 -8.38 -24.89 -7.05
N ALA A 141 -9.71 -24.93 -7.11
CA ALA A 141 -10.55 -23.75 -6.86
C ALA A 141 -10.46 -23.20 -5.44
N GLU A 142 -10.45 -24.09 -4.44
CA GLU A 142 -10.39 -23.68 -3.02
C GLU A 142 -9.14 -22.84 -2.75
N ARG A 143 -7.98 -23.31 -3.20
CA ARG A 143 -6.71 -22.58 -3.04
C ARG A 143 -6.64 -21.35 -3.92
N PHE A 144 -7.16 -21.41 -5.15
CA PHE A 144 -7.20 -20.23 -6.02
C PHE A 144 -7.93 -19.07 -5.36
N TYR A 145 -9.15 -19.29 -4.86
CA TYR A 145 -9.94 -18.22 -4.24
C TYR A 145 -9.34 -17.75 -2.91
N ALA A 146 -8.77 -18.65 -2.10
CA ALA A 146 -8.04 -18.25 -0.90
C ALA A 146 -6.84 -17.33 -1.19
N PHE A 147 -6.08 -17.62 -2.26
CA PHE A 147 -4.99 -16.74 -2.70
C PHE A 147 -5.50 -15.46 -3.37
N LEU A 148 -6.63 -15.51 -4.07
CA LEU A 148 -7.26 -14.33 -4.66
C LEU A 148 -7.71 -13.35 -3.58
N ASP A 149 -8.34 -13.84 -2.50
CA ASP A 149 -8.78 -13.00 -1.37
C ASP A 149 -7.59 -12.29 -0.72
N MET A 150 -6.46 -12.97 -0.54
CA MET A 150 -5.23 -12.32 -0.07
C MET A 150 -4.65 -11.34 -1.10
N PHE A 151 -4.68 -11.70 -2.38
CA PHE A 151 -4.17 -10.86 -3.46
C PHE A 151 -4.94 -9.54 -3.59
N ILE A 152 -6.28 -9.55 -3.53
CA ILE A 152 -7.09 -8.33 -3.68
C ILE A 152 -6.94 -7.37 -2.51
N GLU A 153 -6.60 -7.89 -1.33
CA GLU A 153 -6.21 -7.08 -0.19
C GLU A 153 -4.84 -6.43 -0.46
N ASP A 154 -3.87 -7.21 -0.88
CA ASP A 154 -2.48 -6.75 -0.95
C ASP A 154 -2.16 -5.91 -2.20
N ILE A 155 -2.80 -6.20 -3.33
CA ILE A 155 -2.49 -5.64 -4.64
C ILE A 155 -3.65 -4.78 -5.14
N TRP A 156 -3.45 -3.46 -5.08
CA TRP A 156 -4.50 -2.50 -5.41
C TRP A 156 -4.72 -2.35 -6.91
N GLN A 157 -3.66 -2.46 -7.69
CA GLN A 157 -3.74 -2.30 -9.14
C GLN A 157 -2.87 -3.37 -9.78
N PRO A 158 -3.48 -4.51 -10.13
CA PRO A 158 -2.80 -5.59 -10.83
C PRO A 158 -2.17 -5.13 -12.15
N GLY A 159 -0.95 -5.57 -12.39
CA GLY A 159 -0.26 -5.45 -13.66
C GLY A 159 -0.73 -6.50 -14.68
N PRO A 160 -0.22 -6.41 -15.93
CA PRO A 160 -0.64 -7.30 -17.01
C PRO A 160 -0.42 -8.79 -16.70
N ALA A 161 0.67 -9.17 -16.04
CA ALA A 161 0.96 -10.57 -15.72
C ALA A 161 -0.08 -11.18 -14.76
N ALA A 162 -0.56 -10.40 -13.78
CA ALA A 162 -1.64 -10.84 -12.90
C ALA A 162 -2.96 -10.97 -13.67
N TRP A 163 -3.26 -10.05 -14.59
CA TRP A 163 -4.44 -10.16 -15.45
C TRP A 163 -4.43 -11.44 -16.28
N GLU A 164 -3.31 -11.83 -16.86
CA GLU A 164 -3.24 -13.07 -17.64
C GLU A 164 -3.52 -14.31 -16.78
N VAL A 165 -2.97 -14.40 -15.57
CA VAL A 165 -3.28 -15.53 -14.66
C VAL A 165 -4.76 -15.55 -14.23
N LEU A 166 -5.37 -14.38 -14.00
CA LEU A 166 -6.80 -14.29 -13.72
C LEU A 166 -7.62 -14.76 -14.93
N LYS A 167 -7.29 -14.30 -16.13
CA LYS A 167 -7.97 -14.70 -17.37
C LYS A 167 -7.87 -16.20 -17.60
N ASP A 168 -6.71 -16.80 -17.35
CA ASP A 168 -6.48 -18.24 -17.46
C ASP A 168 -7.36 -19.04 -16.49
N TRP A 169 -7.48 -18.59 -15.23
CA TRP A 169 -8.37 -19.24 -14.26
C TRP A 169 -9.83 -19.16 -14.68
N PHE A 170 -10.34 -17.97 -14.95
CA PHE A 170 -11.77 -17.76 -15.19
C PHE A 170 -12.24 -18.31 -16.54
N SER A 171 -11.31 -18.65 -17.44
CA SER A 171 -11.59 -19.41 -18.67
C SER A 171 -11.67 -20.93 -18.44
N ASN A 172 -11.24 -21.43 -17.29
CA ASN A 172 -11.20 -22.85 -16.95
C ASN A 172 -12.58 -23.38 -16.52
N GLU A 173 -12.89 -24.64 -16.84
CA GLU A 173 -14.09 -25.32 -16.36
C GLU A 173 -14.15 -25.40 -14.83
N ALA A 174 -12.99 -25.49 -14.16
CA ALA A 174 -12.90 -25.53 -12.71
C ALA A 174 -13.36 -24.23 -12.02
N ALA A 175 -13.41 -23.11 -12.76
CA ALA A 175 -13.91 -21.83 -12.24
C ALA A 175 -15.43 -21.68 -12.36
N GLN A 176 -16.10 -22.57 -13.11
CA GLN A 176 -17.55 -22.46 -13.34
C GLN A 176 -18.35 -22.61 -12.05
N VAL A 177 -19.41 -21.81 -11.93
CA VAL A 177 -20.31 -21.82 -10.77
C VAL A 177 -21.64 -22.40 -11.21
N ASN A 178 -22.01 -23.57 -10.69
CA ASN A 178 -23.25 -24.27 -11.07
C ASN A 178 -23.40 -24.46 -12.60
N GLY A 179 -22.29 -24.71 -13.30
CA GLY A 179 -22.25 -24.87 -14.76
C GLY A 179 -22.30 -23.55 -15.57
N ARG A 180 -22.38 -22.40 -14.90
CA ARG A 180 -22.29 -21.07 -15.54
C ARG A 180 -20.82 -20.72 -15.77
N LYS A 181 -20.52 -20.18 -16.96
CA LYS A 181 -19.18 -19.73 -17.34
C LYS A 181 -18.98 -18.26 -16.99
N TRP A 182 -17.72 -17.85 -16.89
CA TRP A 182 -17.36 -16.45 -16.74
C TRP A 182 -17.09 -15.82 -18.10
N LYS A 183 -17.63 -14.63 -18.33
CA LYS A 183 -17.32 -13.77 -19.46
C LYS A 183 -16.29 -12.74 -19.03
N ILE A 184 -15.16 -12.75 -19.70
CA ILE A 184 -14.05 -11.80 -19.48
C ILE A 184 -14.18 -10.66 -20.49
N THR A 185 -14.13 -9.41 -20.04
CA THR A 185 -14.23 -8.23 -20.90
C THR A 185 -13.44 -7.08 -20.28
N GLU A 186 -12.61 -6.42 -21.09
CA GLU A 186 -11.96 -5.17 -20.67
C GLU A 186 -12.90 -3.98 -20.93
N GLY A 187 -12.95 -3.04 -19.99
CA GLY A 187 -13.79 -1.85 -20.09
C GLY A 187 -13.26 -0.69 -19.26
N THR A 188 -14.12 0.29 -19.00
CA THR A 188 -13.81 1.49 -18.24
C THR A 188 -14.82 1.69 -17.11
N VAL A 189 -14.48 2.60 -16.19
CA VAL A 189 -15.38 3.05 -15.12
C VAL A 189 -15.57 4.55 -15.26
N SER A 190 -16.81 5.02 -15.16
CA SER A 190 -17.14 6.45 -15.18
C SER A 190 -16.63 7.17 -13.93
N LYS A 191 -16.60 8.51 -13.94
CA LYS A 191 -16.22 9.30 -12.75
C LYS A 191 -17.10 9.03 -11.54
N GLU A 192 -18.35 8.64 -11.78
CA GLU A 192 -19.32 8.29 -10.75
C GLU A 192 -19.12 6.86 -10.22
N GLY A 193 -18.24 6.07 -10.85
CA GLY A 193 -17.96 4.70 -10.43
C GLY A 193 -18.84 3.64 -11.10
N VAL A 194 -19.45 3.92 -12.25
CA VAL A 194 -20.28 2.93 -12.96
C VAL A 194 -19.45 2.18 -13.99
N SER A 195 -19.49 0.85 -13.96
CA SER A 195 -18.81 0.00 -14.95
C SER A 195 -19.47 0.08 -16.32
N SER A 196 -18.68 0.30 -17.37
CA SER A 196 -19.15 0.27 -18.76
C SER A 196 -19.55 -1.13 -19.26
N VAL A 197 -19.15 -2.19 -18.55
CA VAL A 197 -19.36 -3.59 -18.96
C VAL A 197 -20.66 -4.14 -18.38
N THR A 198 -20.90 -3.91 -17.10
CA THR A 198 -22.04 -4.50 -16.35
C THR A 198 -23.08 -3.47 -15.93
N GLY A 199 -22.75 -2.18 -15.93
CA GLY A 199 -23.56 -1.13 -15.32
C GLY A 199 -23.54 -1.12 -13.78
N ASN A 200 -22.74 -1.98 -13.13
CA ASN A 200 -22.65 -2.01 -11.67
C ASN A 200 -21.94 -0.76 -11.14
N GLN A 201 -22.41 -0.28 -9.99
CA GLN A 201 -21.77 0.76 -9.21
C GLN A 201 -20.62 0.15 -8.40
N LEU A 202 -19.39 0.55 -8.71
CA LEU A 202 -18.22 0.23 -7.89
C LEU A 202 -18.35 0.88 -6.52
N GLN A 203 -17.86 0.17 -5.53
CA GLN A 203 -17.90 0.56 -4.14
C GLN A 203 -16.67 1.38 -3.77
N SER A 204 -16.86 2.18 -2.72
CA SER A 204 -15.77 2.81 -2.02
C SER A 204 -15.37 1.91 -0.86
N LEU A 205 -14.19 1.30 -0.94
CA LEU A 205 -13.70 0.35 0.04
C LEU A 205 -13.05 1.10 1.20
N GLU A 206 -13.63 0.94 2.39
CA GLU A 206 -13.10 1.47 3.63
C GLU A 206 -12.02 0.56 4.22
N LEU A 207 -11.30 1.06 5.22
CA LEU A 207 -10.45 0.19 6.05
C LEU A 207 -11.31 -0.85 6.78
N SER A 208 -10.77 -2.05 6.97
CA SER A 208 -11.41 -3.02 7.85
C SER A 208 -11.39 -2.48 9.30
N PRO A 209 -12.38 -2.84 10.13
CA PRO A 209 -12.46 -2.36 11.52
C PRO A 209 -11.19 -2.66 12.33
N GLU A 210 -10.52 -3.78 12.05
CA GLU A 210 -9.26 -4.18 12.70
C GLU A 210 -8.12 -3.23 12.34
N HIS A 211 -8.00 -2.88 11.05
CA HIS A 211 -6.98 -1.95 10.57
C HIS A 211 -7.22 -0.52 11.06
N GLU A 212 -8.49 -0.08 11.07
CA GLU A 212 -8.87 1.22 11.62
C GLU A 212 -8.51 1.30 13.12
N THR A 213 -8.93 0.31 13.90
CA THR A 213 -8.64 0.25 15.34
C THR A 213 -7.13 0.26 15.60
N ALA A 214 -6.37 -0.57 14.87
CA ALA A 214 -4.92 -0.63 15.00
C ALA A 214 -4.25 0.71 14.67
N LEU A 215 -4.73 1.43 13.65
CA LEU A 215 -4.22 2.75 13.29
C LEU A 215 -4.53 3.79 14.37
N LEU A 216 -5.76 3.83 14.87
CA LEU A 216 -6.19 4.73 15.94
C LEU A 216 -5.39 4.50 17.23
N GLU A 217 -5.22 3.24 17.64
CA GLU A 217 -4.40 2.89 18.81
C GLU A 217 -2.94 3.32 18.66
N LYS A 218 -2.41 3.21 17.44
CA LYS A 218 -1.03 3.59 17.13
C LYS A 218 -0.84 5.10 17.22
N ILE A 219 -1.77 5.88 16.65
CA ILE A 219 -1.79 7.34 16.78
C ILE A 219 -1.88 7.72 18.26
N GLU A 220 -2.79 7.09 19.01
CA GLU A 220 -2.98 7.37 20.42
C GLU A 220 -1.71 7.11 21.26
N LYS A 221 -0.98 6.03 20.98
CA LYS A 221 0.32 5.74 21.63
C LYS A 221 1.38 6.80 21.33
N LEU A 222 1.38 7.39 20.14
CA LEU A 222 2.36 8.42 19.74
C LEU A 222 2.10 9.78 20.39
N VAL A 223 0.83 10.10 20.67
CA VAL A 223 0.47 11.38 21.30
C VAL A 223 0.58 11.31 22.83
N ARG A 224 0.19 10.19 23.44
CA ARG A 224 0.09 10.02 24.89
C ARG A 224 1.43 9.76 25.58
N THR A 225 2.39 10.66 25.40
CA THR A 225 3.77 10.51 25.92
C THR A 225 3.97 11.06 27.34
N ASP A 226 3.11 11.97 27.80
CA ASP A 226 3.15 12.56 29.14
C ASP A 226 1.76 12.98 29.61
N GLU A 227 1.61 13.29 30.91
CA GLU A 227 0.33 13.60 31.53
C GLU A 227 -0.40 14.79 30.88
N LYS A 228 0.32 15.85 30.50
CA LYS A 228 -0.31 17.04 29.90
C LYS A 228 -0.88 16.71 28.53
N ARG A 229 -0.13 15.98 27.70
CA ARG A 229 -0.60 15.51 26.39
C ARG A 229 -1.78 14.55 26.51
N ILE A 230 -1.76 13.65 27.51
CA ILE A 230 -2.88 12.72 27.77
C ILE A 230 -4.17 13.48 28.09
N VAL A 231 -4.09 14.52 28.93
CA VAL A 231 -5.26 15.34 29.29
C VAL A 231 -5.84 15.99 28.04
N GLN A 232 -5.04 16.71 27.26
CA GLN A 232 -5.55 17.36 26.04
C GLN A 232 -6.07 16.34 25.01
N TRP A 233 -5.42 15.18 24.86
CA TRP A 233 -5.88 14.15 23.94
C TRP A 233 -7.27 13.63 24.31
N ASN A 234 -7.54 13.41 25.60
CA ASN A 234 -8.85 12.99 26.06
C ASN A 234 -9.91 14.08 25.88
N GLU A 235 -9.56 15.34 26.16
CA GLU A 235 -10.42 16.49 25.88
C GLU A 235 -10.79 16.57 24.40
N PHE A 236 -9.81 16.37 23.50
CA PHE A 236 -10.05 16.35 22.07
C PHE A 236 -11.00 15.23 21.64
N LYS A 237 -10.80 14.01 22.13
CA LYS A 237 -11.68 12.87 21.80
C LYS A 237 -13.12 13.14 22.25
N GLN A 238 -13.30 13.63 23.48
CA GLN A 238 -14.62 13.99 23.99
C GLN A 238 -15.25 15.13 23.17
N TRP A 239 -14.46 16.15 22.84
CA TRP A 239 -14.90 17.27 22.01
C TRP A 239 -15.34 16.81 20.61
N LEU A 240 -14.61 15.89 19.99
CA LEU A 240 -14.95 15.33 18.68
C LEU A 240 -16.27 14.55 18.72
N GLU A 241 -16.52 13.81 19.79
CA GLU A 241 -17.78 13.08 20.01
C GLU A 241 -18.96 14.03 20.24
N GLU A 242 -18.75 15.12 20.99
CA GLU A 242 -19.79 16.09 21.34
C GLU A 242 -20.18 16.97 20.14
N PHE A 243 -19.20 17.46 19.40
CA PHE A 243 -19.41 18.45 18.33
C PHE A 243 -19.34 17.88 16.93
N GLY A 244 -19.06 16.58 16.76
CA GLY A 244 -19.14 15.88 15.49
C GLY A 244 -20.59 15.58 15.05
N PRO A 245 -20.79 14.69 14.06
CA PRO A 245 -19.79 14.31 13.07
C PRO A 245 -19.39 15.52 12.20
N PHE A 246 -18.19 15.49 11.63
CA PHE A 246 -17.71 16.47 10.66
C PHE A 246 -17.56 15.79 9.30
N ASP A 247 -17.85 16.50 8.22
CA ASP A 247 -17.71 15.99 6.86
C ASP A 247 -16.31 16.26 6.30
N VAL A 248 -15.65 17.32 6.79
CA VAL A 248 -14.35 17.78 6.29
C VAL A 248 -13.44 18.16 7.44
N ILE A 249 -12.24 17.60 7.47
CA ILE A 249 -11.16 17.94 8.38
C ILE A 249 -10.09 18.70 7.59
N ILE A 250 -9.73 19.90 8.04
CA ILE A 250 -8.73 20.73 7.39
C ILE A 250 -7.47 20.76 8.24
N ASP A 251 -6.35 20.36 7.64
CA ASP A 251 -5.00 20.67 8.12
C ASP A 251 -4.76 22.17 7.88
N ALA A 252 -5.14 22.98 8.86
CA ALA A 252 -5.13 24.43 8.72
C ALA A 252 -3.70 25.00 8.69
N ALA A 253 -2.74 24.28 9.27
CA ALA A 253 -1.33 24.65 9.17
C ALA A 253 -0.85 24.53 7.72
N ASN A 254 -1.11 23.39 7.07
CA ASN A 254 -0.77 23.17 5.67
C ASN A 254 -1.45 24.18 4.73
N VAL A 255 -2.76 24.39 4.91
CA VAL A 255 -3.52 25.39 4.12
C VAL A 255 -2.99 26.80 4.32
N GLY A 256 -2.71 27.21 5.56
CA GLY A 256 -2.24 28.55 5.87
C GLY A 256 -0.82 28.85 5.37
N TYR A 257 0.01 27.83 5.13
CA TYR A 257 1.36 27.99 4.57
C TYR A 257 1.45 27.76 3.07
N PHE A 258 0.35 27.38 2.42
CA PHE A 258 0.35 27.01 1.01
C PHE A 258 0.78 28.19 0.11
N ASN A 259 1.88 28.00 -0.63
CA ASN A 259 2.50 29.01 -1.50
C ASN A 259 2.84 30.34 -0.80
N GLN A 260 3.21 30.30 0.49
CA GLN A 260 3.58 31.49 1.28
C GLN A 260 5.10 31.73 1.39
N ASN A 261 5.93 30.97 0.68
CA ASN A 261 7.40 31.04 0.75
C ASN A 261 8.00 32.17 -0.12
N PHE A 262 7.45 33.38 -0.07
CA PHE A 262 7.95 34.56 -0.79
C PHE A 262 8.32 35.69 0.18
N ASP A 263 9.04 36.72 -0.29
CA ASP A 263 9.45 37.85 0.57
C ASP A 263 8.22 38.60 1.13
N GLY A 264 8.07 38.59 2.45
CA GLY A 264 6.89 39.13 3.15
C GLY A 264 5.69 38.16 3.22
N GLY A 265 5.85 36.95 2.70
CA GLY A 265 4.90 35.84 2.87
C GLY A 265 4.87 35.35 4.31
N GLY A 266 3.71 34.89 4.74
CA GLY A 266 3.45 34.51 6.12
C GLY A 266 2.25 33.59 6.23
N PHE A 267 1.81 33.31 7.46
CA PHE A 267 0.66 32.44 7.68
C PHE A 267 -0.65 33.10 7.21
N SER A 268 -1.35 32.48 6.25
CA SER A 268 -2.55 33.04 5.63
C SER A 268 -3.85 32.51 6.24
N TYR A 269 -4.45 33.30 7.13
CA TYR A 269 -5.79 33.04 7.64
C TYR A 269 -6.88 33.16 6.57
N GLU A 270 -6.65 33.98 5.54
CA GLU A 270 -7.57 34.14 4.40
C GLU A 270 -7.67 32.84 3.58
N GLN A 271 -6.55 32.14 3.34
CA GLN A 271 -6.58 30.84 2.65
C GLN A 271 -7.42 29.81 3.41
N ILE A 272 -7.25 29.73 4.73
CA ILE A 272 -8.04 28.84 5.60
C ILE A 272 -9.52 29.20 5.51
N ALA A 273 -9.86 30.49 5.58
CA ALA A 273 -11.22 30.98 5.46
C ALA A 273 -11.88 30.60 4.13
N LEU A 274 -11.16 30.78 3.02
CA LEU A 274 -11.65 30.42 1.70
C LEU A 274 -11.93 28.91 1.58
N MET A 275 -11.07 28.08 2.18
CA MET A 275 -11.27 26.63 2.20
C MET A 275 -12.50 26.23 3.02
N ILE A 276 -12.69 26.82 4.21
CA ILE A 276 -13.89 26.61 5.02
C ILE A 276 -15.14 27.00 4.24
N GLN A 277 -15.16 28.20 3.65
CA GLN A 277 -16.29 28.71 2.86
C GLN A 277 -16.60 27.83 1.66
N HIS A 278 -15.59 27.30 0.98
CA HIS A 278 -15.75 26.39 -0.15
C HIS A 278 -16.60 25.16 0.21
N TYR A 279 -16.37 24.57 1.38
CA TYR A 279 -17.09 23.37 1.83
C TYR A 279 -18.41 23.68 2.52
N GLU A 280 -18.50 24.77 3.29
CA GLU A 280 -19.76 25.21 3.90
C GLU A 280 -20.80 25.61 2.86
N ALA A 281 -20.37 26.19 1.73
CA ALA A 281 -21.25 26.48 0.59
C ALA A 281 -21.85 25.20 -0.03
N GLN A 282 -21.26 24.03 0.23
CA GLN A 282 -21.74 22.72 -0.18
C GLN A 282 -22.48 22.00 0.96
N HIS A 283 -22.84 22.72 2.02
CA HIS A 283 -23.49 22.19 3.23
C HIS A 283 -22.67 21.13 3.99
N LYS A 284 -21.35 21.11 3.83
CA LYS A 284 -20.45 20.24 4.59
C LYS A 284 -20.04 20.92 5.90
N LYS A 285 -20.07 20.18 7.01
CA LYS A 285 -19.62 20.63 8.33
C LYS A 285 -18.11 20.45 8.47
N VAL A 286 -17.40 21.52 8.78
CA VAL A 286 -15.94 21.59 8.74
C VAL A 286 -15.34 21.64 10.15
N LEU A 287 -14.28 20.87 10.37
CA LEU A 287 -13.36 21.02 11.49
C LEU A 287 -12.00 21.47 10.97
N ILE A 288 -11.47 22.56 11.52
CA ILE A 288 -10.06 22.93 11.37
C ILE A 288 -9.30 22.57 12.65
N VAL A 289 -8.10 22.02 12.49
CA VAL A 289 -7.18 21.78 13.60
C VAL A 289 -5.98 22.68 13.42
N LEU A 290 -5.62 23.41 14.46
CA LEU A 290 -4.51 24.36 14.39
C LEU A 290 -3.80 24.49 15.74
N HIS A 291 -2.46 24.47 15.72
CA HIS A 291 -1.67 24.71 16.92
C HIS A 291 -1.92 26.08 17.58
N GLN A 292 -1.98 26.12 18.91
CA GLN A 292 -2.25 27.31 19.76
C GLN A 292 -1.42 28.53 19.37
N ARG A 293 -0.13 28.34 19.06
CA ARG A 293 0.81 29.41 18.63
C ARG A 293 0.31 30.21 17.42
N ARG A 294 -0.63 29.68 16.62
CA ARG A 294 -1.20 30.39 15.48
C ARG A 294 -2.54 31.04 15.79
N THR A 295 -2.90 31.11 17.08
CA THR A 295 -4.24 31.45 17.52
C THR A 295 -4.26 32.41 18.71
N THR A 296 -3.07 32.80 19.22
CA THR A 296 -2.93 33.82 20.27
C THR A 296 -3.00 35.22 19.68
N ASP A 297 -3.49 36.18 20.45
CA ASP A 297 -3.66 37.56 19.98
C ASP A 297 -2.34 38.21 19.56
N GLU A 298 -1.19 37.82 20.13
CA GLU A 298 0.11 38.34 19.70
C GLU A 298 0.49 37.91 18.28
N GLU A 299 0.10 36.69 17.89
CA GLU A 299 0.48 36.08 16.60
C GLU A 299 -0.58 36.32 15.52
N VAL A 300 -1.85 36.48 15.91
CA VAL A 300 -2.98 36.70 15.00
C VAL A 300 -3.13 38.19 14.69
N PRO A 301 -3.05 38.59 13.40
CA PRO A 301 -3.31 39.97 13.00
C PRO A 301 -4.70 40.44 13.45
N PRO A 302 -4.86 41.71 13.91
CA PRO A 302 -6.13 42.21 14.43
C PRO A 302 -7.33 42.00 13.49
N SER A 303 -7.10 42.05 12.17
CA SER A 303 -8.13 41.82 11.14
C SER A 303 -8.74 40.41 11.15
N HIS A 304 -8.05 39.42 11.71
CA HIS A 304 -8.49 38.02 11.73
C HIS A 304 -8.93 37.53 13.11
N ARG A 305 -8.77 38.33 14.18
CA ARG A 305 -9.09 37.89 15.54
C ARG A 305 -10.58 37.57 15.74
N GLU A 306 -11.45 38.41 15.18
CA GLU A 306 -12.91 38.19 15.23
C GLU A 306 -13.31 36.91 14.50
N GLN A 307 -12.68 36.65 13.36
CA GLN A 307 -12.90 35.43 12.57
C GLN A 307 -12.47 34.16 13.32
N LEU A 308 -11.33 34.17 14.01
CA LEU A 308 -10.92 33.03 14.84
C LEU A 308 -11.85 32.83 16.03
N ALA A 309 -12.33 33.91 16.66
CA ALA A 309 -13.29 33.83 17.75
C ALA A 309 -14.62 33.21 17.27
N GLU A 310 -15.08 33.61 16.07
CA GLU A 310 -16.25 33.03 15.41
C GLU A 310 -16.08 31.52 15.21
N TRP A 311 -14.96 31.07 14.60
CA TRP A 311 -14.68 29.65 14.38
C TRP A 311 -14.68 28.82 15.67
N ARG A 312 -14.14 29.37 16.78
CA ARG A 312 -14.21 28.72 18.10
C ARG A 312 -15.64 28.63 18.62
N SER A 313 -16.39 29.73 18.54
CA SER A 313 -17.74 29.84 19.10
C SER A 313 -18.74 28.88 18.45
N ARG A 314 -18.52 28.56 17.17
CA ARG A 314 -19.35 27.61 16.41
C ARG A 314 -18.77 26.19 16.35
N HIS A 315 -17.74 25.91 17.14
CA HIS A 315 -17.09 24.60 17.23
C HIS A 315 -16.55 24.07 15.88
N ALA A 316 -16.05 24.98 15.04
CA ALA A 316 -15.40 24.63 13.78
C ALA A 316 -13.87 24.57 13.90
N MET A 317 -13.30 24.94 15.05
CA MET A 317 -11.86 24.94 15.30
C MET A 317 -11.51 24.25 16.62
N PHE A 318 -10.54 23.34 16.56
CA PHE A 318 -9.85 22.81 17.73
C PHE A 318 -8.40 23.30 17.78
N ASN A 319 -7.93 23.70 18.98
CA ASN A 319 -6.58 24.24 19.15
C ASN A 319 -5.66 23.33 19.98
N CYS A 320 -4.60 22.82 19.35
CA CYS A 320 -3.61 21.96 20.02
C CYS A 320 -2.68 22.81 20.90
N GLN A 321 -2.45 22.40 22.15
CA GLN A 321 -1.61 23.13 23.09
C GLN A 321 -0.12 23.01 22.71
N VAL A 322 0.69 23.94 23.22
CA VAL A 322 2.14 23.92 23.02
C VAL A 322 2.74 22.56 23.41
N GLY A 323 3.45 21.98 22.45
CA GLY A 323 4.12 20.69 22.62
C GLY A 323 3.34 19.51 22.06
N ASN A 324 2.08 19.69 21.63
CA ASN A 324 1.38 18.72 20.79
C ASN A 324 1.63 19.03 19.32
N ASN A 325 1.77 17.99 18.50
CA ASN A 325 1.73 18.14 17.04
C ASN A 325 0.27 18.06 16.59
N ASP A 326 -0.22 19.10 15.91
CA ASP A 326 -1.55 19.17 15.33
C ASP A 326 -1.82 18.08 14.28
N ASP A 327 -0.77 17.55 13.65
CA ASP A 327 -0.84 16.43 12.70
C ASP A 327 -1.62 15.23 13.23
N TRP A 328 -1.36 14.86 14.48
CA TRP A 328 -2.02 13.70 15.08
C TRP A 328 -3.50 13.93 15.35
N TYR A 329 -3.91 15.17 15.56
CA TYR A 329 -5.28 15.51 15.94
C TYR A 329 -6.19 15.52 14.70
N TRP A 330 -5.78 16.21 13.63
CA TRP A 330 -6.56 16.15 12.38
C TRP A 330 -6.55 14.74 11.79
N LEU A 331 -5.42 14.01 11.90
CA LEU A 331 -5.35 12.65 11.40
C LEU A 331 -6.29 11.72 12.18
N TYR A 332 -6.26 11.79 13.51
CA TYR A 332 -7.16 11.00 14.35
C TYR A 332 -8.62 11.30 14.05
N ALA A 333 -9.01 12.58 13.92
CA ALA A 333 -10.39 12.93 13.58
C ALA A 333 -10.80 12.33 12.24
N ALA A 334 -9.96 12.46 11.22
CA ALA A 334 -10.27 11.99 9.88
C ALA A 334 -10.36 10.45 9.81
N VAL A 335 -9.51 9.72 10.54
CA VAL A 335 -9.60 8.24 10.65
C VAL A 335 -10.82 7.81 11.47
N LYS A 336 -11.07 8.46 12.62
CA LYS A 336 -12.13 8.08 13.58
C LYS A 336 -13.54 8.32 13.02
N LEU A 337 -13.71 9.39 12.25
CA LEU A 337 -14.99 9.69 11.60
C LEU A 337 -15.23 8.77 10.39
N GLY A 338 -14.14 8.37 9.70
CA GLY A 338 -14.16 7.41 8.61
C GLY A 338 -15.13 7.78 7.47
N GLY A 339 -15.51 6.77 6.69
CA GLY A 339 -16.51 6.91 5.63
C GLY A 339 -16.10 7.91 4.54
N ARG A 340 -16.95 8.91 4.28
CA ARG A 340 -16.66 9.98 3.29
C ARG A 340 -16.12 11.25 3.93
N THR A 341 -15.56 11.16 5.14
CA THR A 341 -14.89 12.30 5.77
C THR A 341 -13.68 12.69 4.94
N LEU A 342 -13.66 13.91 4.42
CA LEU A 342 -12.56 14.42 3.62
C LEU A 342 -11.48 15.01 4.53
N MET A 343 -10.23 14.78 4.19
CA MET A 343 -9.07 15.37 4.85
C MET A 343 -8.37 16.30 3.86
N ILE A 344 -8.27 17.58 4.17
CA ILE A 344 -7.68 18.58 3.28
C ILE A 344 -6.23 18.83 3.69
N SER A 345 -5.29 18.36 2.89
CA SER A 345 -3.86 18.64 3.05
C SER A 345 -3.10 18.27 1.77
N ASN A 346 -2.15 19.11 1.39
CA ASN A 346 -1.20 18.81 0.32
C ASN A 346 0.06 18.10 0.84
N ASP A 347 0.14 17.80 2.13
CA ASP A 347 1.24 17.01 2.68
C ASP A 347 1.15 15.57 2.19
N GLU A 348 2.27 15.03 1.72
CA GLU A 348 2.36 13.66 1.28
C GLU A 348 2.49 12.66 2.44
N MET A 349 2.68 13.18 3.66
CA MET A 349 2.83 12.44 4.91
C MET A 349 4.02 11.48 4.85
N ARG A 350 5.15 11.97 4.32
CA ARG A 350 6.39 11.18 4.12
C ARG A 350 7.47 11.44 5.17
N ASP A 351 7.21 12.37 6.09
CA ASP A 351 8.18 12.75 7.10
C ASP A 351 8.42 11.60 8.13
N HIS A 352 9.41 11.79 9.01
CA HIS A 352 9.73 10.78 10.02
C HIS A 352 8.58 10.52 11.01
N HIS A 353 7.67 11.47 11.22
CA HIS A 353 6.52 11.27 12.09
C HIS A 353 5.52 10.29 11.46
N PHE A 354 5.18 10.50 10.20
CA PHE A 354 4.25 9.63 9.48
C PHE A 354 4.85 8.26 9.11
N GLN A 355 6.17 8.15 8.94
CA GLN A 355 6.85 6.86 8.80
C GLN A 355 6.55 5.91 9.97
N MET A 356 6.28 6.44 11.17
CA MET A 356 5.93 5.60 12.30
C MET A 356 4.63 4.85 12.09
N ILE A 357 3.64 5.41 11.37
CA ILE A 357 2.33 4.79 11.10
C ILE A 357 2.19 4.24 9.69
N HIS A 358 3.12 4.55 8.78
CA HIS A 358 3.08 4.15 7.39
C HIS A 358 3.05 2.62 7.22
N ASN A 359 1.94 2.13 6.69
CA ASN A 359 1.75 0.76 6.22
C ASN A 359 0.76 0.79 5.05
N ARG A 360 0.48 -0.37 4.45
CA ARG A 360 -0.49 -0.47 3.34
C ARG A 360 -1.85 0.12 3.74
N ALA A 361 -2.36 -0.17 4.94
CA ALA A 361 -3.63 0.36 5.43
C ALA A 361 -3.66 1.90 5.50
N PHE A 362 -2.61 2.54 5.98
CA PHE A 362 -2.53 4.00 6.00
C PHE A 362 -2.57 4.60 4.59
N GLY A 363 -1.83 4.01 3.66
CA GLY A 363 -1.92 4.38 2.25
C GLY A 363 -3.33 4.19 1.68
N ARG A 364 -4.01 3.10 2.07
CA ARG A 364 -5.39 2.83 1.64
C ARG A 364 -6.37 3.89 2.10
N TRP A 365 -6.22 4.31 3.35
CA TRP A 365 -7.02 5.37 3.96
C TRP A 365 -6.75 6.72 3.29
N LYS A 366 -5.47 7.02 3.04
CA LYS A 366 -5.03 8.27 2.41
C LYS A 366 -5.64 8.47 1.01
N GLU A 367 -5.57 7.47 0.13
CA GLU A 367 -6.19 7.51 -1.22
C GLU A 367 -7.69 7.87 -1.17
N ARG A 368 -8.38 7.46 -0.10
CA ARG A 368 -9.83 7.56 0.05
C ARG A 368 -10.29 8.88 0.67
N HIS A 369 -9.45 9.49 1.50
CA HIS A 369 -9.82 10.62 2.35
C HIS A 369 -9.05 11.90 1.99
N GLN A 370 -7.82 11.79 1.48
CA GLN A 370 -6.98 12.95 1.17
C GLN A 370 -7.50 13.72 -0.03
N VAL A 371 -7.67 15.02 0.16
CA VAL A 371 -7.99 15.99 -0.87
C VAL A 371 -6.81 16.92 -1.05
N HIS A 372 -6.29 16.94 -2.28
CA HIS A 372 -5.31 17.94 -2.68
C HIS A 372 -6.01 19.23 -3.11
N TYR A 373 -5.31 20.35 -3.03
CA TYR A 373 -5.92 21.65 -3.33
C TYR A 373 -4.94 22.65 -3.94
N GLN A 374 -5.49 23.66 -4.58
CA GLN A 374 -4.81 24.84 -5.10
C GLN A 374 -5.60 26.09 -4.70
N VAL A 375 -4.90 27.13 -4.25
CA VAL A 375 -5.49 28.44 -3.98
C VAL A 375 -4.89 29.47 -4.93
N LYS A 376 -5.73 30.05 -5.78
CA LYS A 376 -5.35 31.06 -6.78
C LYS A 376 -6.16 32.34 -6.55
N GLY A 377 -5.56 33.30 -5.85
CA GLY A 377 -6.28 34.47 -5.37
C GLY A 377 -7.41 34.05 -4.42
N ARG A 378 -8.67 34.38 -4.75
CA ARG A 378 -9.85 33.96 -3.96
C ARG A 378 -10.48 32.65 -4.42
N ARG A 379 -9.92 32.00 -5.45
CA ARG A 379 -10.45 30.75 -5.98
C ARG A 379 -9.76 29.58 -5.30
N VAL A 380 -10.57 28.66 -4.78
CA VAL A 380 -10.15 27.36 -4.28
C VAL A 380 -10.49 26.31 -5.33
N GLU A 381 -9.50 25.52 -5.71
CA GLU A 381 -9.65 24.34 -6.56
C GLU A 381 -9.24 23.13 -5.71
N VAL A 382 -10.06 22.09 -5.69
CA VAL A 382 -9.84 20.86 -4.93
C VAL A 382 -9.83 19.66 -5.87
N ASP A 383 -9.01 18.67 -5.54
CA ASP A 383 -8.94 17.37 -6.17
C ASP A 383 -9.43 16.34 -5.14
N GLU A 384 -10.76 16.13 -5.12
CA GLU A 384 -11.40 15.20 -4.20
C GLU A 384 -11.20 13.74 -4.67
N PRO A 385 -11.03 12.79 -3.73
CA PRO A 385 -10.90 11.39 -4.07
C PRO A 385 -12.16 10.87 -4.77
N ALA A 386 -11.98 9.92 -5.69
CA ALA A 386 -13.06 9.31 -6.44
C ALA A 386 -14.12 8.70 -5.51
N PRO A 387 -15.41 8.66 -5.91
CA PRO A 387 -16.49 8.08 -5.11
C PRO A 387 -16.42 6.54 -5.03
N PHE A 388 -15.44 5.92 -5.67
CA PHE A 388 -15.17 4.49 -5.69
C PHE A 388 -13.67 4.25 -5.51
N SER A 389 -13.29 3.04 -5.09
CA SER A 389 -11.88 2.66 -4.97
C SER A 389 -11.38 2.01 -6.24
N ALA A 390 -10.26 2.50 -6.78
CA ALA A 390 -9.55 1.88 -7.90
C ALA A 390 -8.78 0.63 -7.44
N ARG A 391 -9.52 -0.38 -6.96
CA ARG A 391 -9.01 -1.65 -6.41
C ARG A 391 -9.80 -2.85 -6.93
N PRO A 392 -9.29 -4.08 -6.79
CA PRO A 392 -10.08 -5.25 -7.11
C PRO A 392 -11.36 -5.30 -6.28
N GLN A 393 -12.49 -5.61 -6.91
CA GLN A 393 -13.79 -5.68 -6.26
C GLN A 393 -14.58 -6.88 -6.76
N HIS A 394 -15.36 -7.49 -5.87
CA HIS A 394 -16.34 -8.52 -6.21
C HIS A 394 -17.73 -8.00 -5.88
N ILE A 395 -18.53 -7.71 -6.92
CA ILE A 395 -19.84 -7.07 -6.80
C ILE A 395 -20.89 -7.91 -7.52
N GLY A 396 -21.77 -8.54 -6.75
CA GLY A 396 -22.72 -9.50 -7.27
C GLY A 396 -22.00 -10.67 -7.92
N ASP A 397 -22.39 -10.98 -9.16
CA ASP A 397 -21.83 -12.07 -9.96
C ASP A 397 -20.64 -11.61 -10.84
N ALA A 398 -19.88 -10.58 -10.42
CA ALA A 398 -18.80 -10.02 -11.23
C ALA A 398 -17.59 -9.55 -10.41
N TRP A 399 -16.41 -9.85 -10.93
CA TRP A 399 -15.14 -9.32 -10.48
C TRP A 399 -14.67 -8.15 -11.34
N TYR A 400 -14.02 -7.18 -10.73
CA TYR A 400 -13.47 -5.99 -11.36
C TYR A 400 -12.02 -5.83 -10.90
N PHE A 401 -11.06 -5.78 -11.83
CA PHE A 401 -9.65 -5.54 -11.51
C PHE A 401 -9.16 -4.31 -12.27
N PRO A 402 -8.74 -3.23 -11.59
CA PRO A 402 -8.20 -2.04 -12.23
C PRO A 402 -6.82 -2.31 -12.80
N SER A 403 -6.49 -1.68 -13.93
CA SER A 403 -5.13 -1.73 -14.47
C SER A 403 -4.20 -0.80 -13.70
N ARG A 404 -2.96 -1.24 -13.47
CA ARG A 404 -1.86 -0.39 -12.99
C ARG A 404 -1.53 0.76 -13.94
N ASP A 405 -1.77 0.58 -15.23
CA ASP A 405 -1.53 1.61 -16.22
C ASP A 405 -2.75 2.55 -16.26
N ALA A 406 -2.70 3.64 -15.50
CA ALA A 406 -3.48 4.83 -15.88
C ALA A 406 -2.95 5.24 -17.25
N SER A 407 -3.84 5.38 -18.26
CA SER A 407 -3.44 5.89 -19.56
C SER A 407 -2.67 7.20 -19.34
N THR A 408 -1.36 7.19 -19.58
CA THR A 408 -0.49 8.37 -19.46
C THR A 408 -0.80 9.45 -20.48
N ASP A 409 -1.77 9.21 -21.35
CA ASP A 409 -2.34 10.25 -22.18
C ASP A 409 -3.31 11.05 -21.32
N GLY A 410 -2.82 12.17 -20.78
CA GLY A 410 -3.62 13.25 -20.18
C GLY A 410 -4.61 13.92 -21.15
N THR A 411 -4.99 13.23 -22.23
CA THR A 411 -6.15 13.55 -23.03
C THR A 411 -7.31 12.72 -22.50
N SER A 412 -8.19 13.37 -21.74
CA SER A 412 -9.57 12.92 -21.67
C SER A 412 -10.08 12.75 -23.11
N HIS A 413 -10.20 11.51 -23.57
CA HIS A 413 -10.91 11.25 -24.80
C HIS A 413 -12.38 11.56 -24.52
N VAL A 414 -12.81 12.74 -24.96
CA VAL A 414 -14.22 13.05 -25.12
C VAL A 414 -14.73 12.14 -26.23
N THR A 415 -15.26 10.98 -25.85
CA THR A 415 -16.24 10.31 -26.70
C THR A 415 -17.49 11.19 -26.71
N ASP A 416 -18.17 11.32 -27.85
CA ASP A 416 -19.40 12.14 -28.05
C ASP A 416 -20.62 11.71 -27.17
N ASP A 417 -20.40 10.88 -26.15
CA ASP A 417 -21.35 10.58 -25.08
C ASP A 417 -20.86 11.27 -23.79
N ASP A 418 -21.77 11.98 -23.11
CA ASP A 418 -21.61 12.84 -21.92
C ASP A 418 -20.98 12.17 -20.65
N HIS A 419 -20.27 11.06 -20.78
CA HIS A 419 -19.63 10.31 -19.69
C HIS A 419 -18.11 10.41 -19.77
N VAL A 420 -17.55 11.46 -19.14
CA VAL A 420 -16.10 11.56 -18.95
C VAL A 420 -15.63 10.42 -18.04
N THR A 421 -14.79 9.52 -18.56
CA THR A 421 -14.22 8.39 -17.79
C THR A 421 -12.85 8.76 -17.20
N ASP A 422 -12.40 8.01 -16.19
CA ASP A 422 -11.03 8.12 -15.61
C ASP A 422 -9.94 7.59 -16.58
N GLY A 423 -10.30 7.13 -17.79
CA GLY A 423 -9.38 6.58 -18.79
C GLY A 423 -8.72 5.24 -18.40
N ARG A 424 -8.69 4.89 -17.11
CA ARG A 424 -8.16 3.62 -16.60
C ARG A 424 -8.95 2.43 -17.15
N ARG A 425 -8.22 1.43 -17.65
CA ARG A 425 -8.80 0.13 -18.05
C ARG A 425 -9.10 -0.74 -16.85
N TRP A 426 -10.18 -1.49 -16.95
CA TRP A 426 -10.63 -2.45 -15.96
C TRP A 426 -10.88 -3.81 -16.61
N LEU A 427 -10.33 -4.87 -16.02
CA LEU A 427 -10.69 -6.24 -16.36
C LEU A 427 -11.96 -6.60 -15.60
N CYS A 428 -13.05 -6.80 -16.33
CA CYS A 428 -14.32 -7.26 -15.77
C CYS A 428 -14.52 -8.75 -16.10
N ILE A 429 -14.87 -9.53 -15.08
CA ILE A 429 -15.10 -10.96 -15.18
C ILE A 429 -16.48 -11.24 -14.58
N ALA A 430 -17.49 -11.38 -15.44
CA ALA A 430 -18.89 -11.50 -15.03
C ALA A 430 -19.45 -12.89 -15.34
N LEU A 431 -20.17 -13.49 -14.40
CA LEU A 431 -20.78 -14.80 -14.58
C LEU A 431 -21.95 -14.69 -15.57
N GLU A 432 -21.96 -15.54 -16.59
CA GLU A 432 -23.02 -15.57 -17.59
C GLU A 432 -24.38 -15.87 -16.94
N PRO A 433 -25.49 -15.30 -17.43
CA PRO A 433 -26.82 -15.60 -16.90
C PRO A 433 -27.12 -17.11 -17.01
N ALA A 434 -27.94 -17.63 -16.09
CA ALA A 434 -28.43 -18.99 -16.19
C ALA A 434 -29.24 -19.17 -17.49
N SER A 435 -29.03 -20.31 -18.16
CA SER A 435 -29.70 -20.65 -19.43
C SER A 435 -31.12 -21.18 -19.22
#